data_AF-A0A2V9PSK4-F1
#
_entry.id   AF-A0A2V9PSK4-F1
#
_cell.length_a   1.000
_cell.length_b   1.000
_cell.length_c   1.000
_cell.angle_alpha   90.00
_cell.angle_beta   90.00
_cell.angle_gamma   90.00
#
_symmetry.space_group_name_H-M   'P 1'
#
loop_
_entity.id
_entity.type
_entity.pdbx_description
1 polymer ?
#
loop_
_entity_poly.entity_id
_entity_poly.type
_entity_poly.pdbx_seq_one_letter_code
_entity_poly.pdbx_strand_id
1 'polypeptide(L)'
;MRATRQVSFWLTGILILTMAASASAQDVTTLPITDDRQLYEFIAEFINNGAANQQFGYLADISGLSSVFSSTTTKNETTALFTIVINANTFQVVNHGAFRITDRIGTTTIYLNNGPSDFTNPASFSQGTPIQVSSYRQTAVVNTLNNTFVSTNTHIITSVETFTLNGVIPLDLLRRGGIEPATSCDRLVRRDRGWY
;
A
#
# COMPACT_ATOMS: atom_id res chain seq x y z
N MET A 1 -35.08 5.99 -69.79
CA MET A 1 -35.23 6.06 -68.33
C MET A 1 -34.29 5.07 -67.67
N ARG A 2 -33.24 5.54 -67.01
CA ARG A 2 -32.57 4.88 -65.86
C ARG A 2 -31.52 5.85 -65.33
N ALA A 3 -31.85 6.46 -64.18
CA ALA A 3 -31.03 7.45 -63.50
C ALA A 3 -29.79 6.81 -62.87
N THR A 4 -28.68 7.53 -62.88
CA THR A 4 -27.40 7.14 -62.29
C THR A 4 -27.11 8.03 -61.08
N ARG A 5 -26.73 7.38 -59.96
CA ARG A 5 -25.98 7.88 -58.78
C ARG A 5 -26.59 9.03 -57.94
N GLN A 6 -26.76 8.75 -56.64
CA GLN A 6 -25.92 9.29 -55.57
C GLN A 6 -26.31 8.64 -54.24
N VAL A 7 -25.36 7.98 -53.57
CA VAL A 7 -25.49 7.60 -52.15
C VAL A 7 -24.39 8.35 -51.42
N SER A 8 -24.78 9.37 -50.67
CA SER A 8 -23.90 10.17 -49.82
C SER A 8 -23.61 9.39 -48.54
N PHE A 9 -22.34 9.03 -48.32
CA PHE A 9 -21.85 8.50 -47.06
C PHE A 9 -21.37 9.65 -46.18
N TRP A 10 -22.04 9.86 -45.04
CA TRP A 10 -21.57 10.75 -43.98
C TRP A 10 -20.49 10.02 -43.16
N LEU A 11 -19.26 10.55 -43.13
CA LEU A 11 -18.22 10.14 -42.19
C LEU A 11 -18.38 10.95 -40.90
N THR A 12 -18.75 10.29 -39.80
CA THR A 12 -18.57 10.83 -38.44
C THR A 12 -17.23 10.33 -37.91
N GLY A 13 -16.25 11.23 -37.77
CA GLY A 13 -14.96 10.93 -37.15
C GLY A 13 -15.10 10.87 -35.63
N ILE A 14 -14.70 9.75 -35.03
CA ILE A 14 -14.53 9.61 -33.58
C ILE A 14 -13.11 10.06 -33.25
N LEU A 15 -12.96 11.21 -32.59
CA LEU A 15 -11.70 11.64 -32.00
C LEU A 15 -11.57 11.03 -30.61
N ILE A 16 -10.79 9.95 -30.48
CA ILE A 16 -10.41 9.40 -29.17
C ILE A 16 -9.22 10.22 -28.66
N LEU A 17 -9.49 11.13 -27.72
CA LEU A 17 -8.45 11.87 -27.01
C LEU A 17 -7.92 10.99 -25.87
N THR A 18 -6.88 10.21 -26.13
CA THR A 18 -6.14 9.49 -25.09
C THR A 18 -5.29 10.49 -24.31
N MET A 19 -5.80 10.98 -23.19
CA MET A 19 -4.97 11.65 -22.18
C MET A 19 -4.07 10.60 -21.53
N ALA A 20 -2.83 10.48 -22.02
CA ALA A 20 -1.79 9.75 -21.32
C ALA A 20 -1.36 10.57 -20.10
N ALA A 21 -1.87 10.22 -18.91
CA ALA A 21 -1.30 10.69 -17.67
C ALA A 21 0.16 10.21 -17.62
N SER A 22 1.10 11.15 -17.70
CA SER A 22 2.52 10.84 -17.58
C SER A 22 2.80 10.49 -16.12
N ALA A 23 2.77 9.21 -15.78
CA ALA A 23 3.26 8.73 -14.50
C ALA A 23 4.79 8.89 -14.50
N SER A 24 5.30 9.77 -13.64
CA SER A 24 6.74 9.85 -13.38
C SER A 24 7.21 8.52 -12.80
N ALA A 25 8.11 7.84 -13.51
CA ALA A 25 8.76 6.62 -13.05
C ALA A 25 9.52 6.91 -11.76
N GLN A 26 9.27 6.10 -10.73
CA GLN A 26 9.87 6.27 -9.42
C GLN A 26 10.86 5.13 -9.20
N ASP A 27 12.14 5.47 -9.10
CA ASP A 27 13.23 4.49 -9.00
C ASP A 27 13.56 4.24 -7.52
N VAL A 28 12.69 3.48 -6.85
CA VAL A 28 12.88 3.08 -5.45
C VAL A 28 12.96 1.56 -5.40
N THR A 29 14.17 1.04 -5.21
CA THR A 29 14.43 -0.40 -5.19
C THR A 29 14.32 -1.01 -3.80
N THR A 30 14.50 -0.21 -2.74
CA THR A 30 14.29 -0.62 -1.35
C THR A 30 13.80 0.57 -0.53
N LEU A 31 12.83 0.34 0.35
CA LEU A 31 12.44 1.30 1.39
C LEU A 31 13.12 0.86 2.69
N PRO A 32 14.22 1.51 3.11
CA PRO A 32 14.91 1.11 4.33
C PRO A 32 14.03 1.44 5.54
N ILE A 33 13.46 0.40 6.15
CA ILE A 33 12.82 0.46 7.46
C ILE A 33 13.95 0.54 8.48
N THR A 34 14.38 1.75 8.84
CA THR A 34 15.38 1.97 9.89
C THR A 34 14.70 2.32 11.19
N ASP A 35 15.28 1.87 12.30
CA ASP A 35 14.90 2.34 13.63
C ASP A 35 14.98 3.89 13.71
N ASP A 36 14.16 4.49 14.56
CA ASP A 36 14.13 5.93 14.85
C ASP A 36 13.74 6.86 13.68
N ARG A 37 13.01 6.37 12.68
CA ARG A 37 12.42 7.23 11.63
C ARG A 37 10.93 6.97 11.41
N GLN A 38 10.18 8.04 11.17
CA GLN A 38 8.81 7.94 10.68
C GLN A 38 8.83 7.41 9.25
N LEU A 39 8.22 6.25 9.04
CA LEU A 39 8.21 5.58 7.73
C LEU A 39 6.97 5.89 6.92
N TYR A 40 5.82 6.04 7.58
CA TYR A 40 4.56 6.33 6.94
C TYR A 40 3.69 7.22 7.82
N GLU A 41 2.91 8.07 7.15
CA GLU A 41 1.79 8.80 7.71
C GLU A 41 0.51 8.27 7.09
N PHE A 42 -0.58 8.20 7.85
CA PHE A 42 -1.86 7.72 7.32
C PHE A 42 -3.04 8.53 7.86
N ILE A 43 -4.09 8.59 7.04
CA ILE A 43 -5.39 9.17 7.39
C ILE A 43 -6.38 8.03 7.40
N ALA A 44 -7.10 7.87 8.51
CA ALA A 44 -8.05 6.78 8.69
C ALA A 44 -9.28 7.18 9.50
N GLU A 45 -10.37 6.48 9.23
CA GLU A 45 -11.55 6.44 10.09
C GLU A 45 -11.59 5.12 10.86
N PHE A 46 -12.44 5.05 11.87
CA PHE A 46 -12.65 3.82 12.61
C PHE A 46 -14.12 3.60 12.96
N ILE A 47 -14.52 2.34 12.96
CA ILE A 47 -15.82 1.86 13.38
C ILE A 47 -15.61 0.96 14.60
N ASN A 48 -16.38 1.21 15.66
CA ASN A 48 -16.47 0.31 16.81
C ASN A 48 -17.81 -0.41 16.78
N ASN A 49 -17.79 -1.74 16.84
CA ASN A 49 -18.98 -2.57 16.97
C ASN A 49 -18.80 -3.55 18.13
N GLY A 50 -19.30 -3.16 19.31
CA GLY A 50 -19.03 -3.89 20.54
C GLY A 50 -17.53 -3.92 20.85
N ALA A 51 -16.97 -5.12 20.99
CA ALA A 51 -15.54 -5.31 21.20
C ALA A 51 -14.71 -5.11 19.91
N ALA A 52 -15.32 -5.27 18.74
CA ALA A 52 -14.64 -5.16 17.47
C ALA A 52 -14.33 -3.69 17.13
N ASN A 53 -13.14 -3.46 16.60
CA ASN A 53 -12.66 -2.20 16.09
C ASN A 53 -12.08 -2.42 14.70
N GLN A 54 -12.63 -1.74 13.72
CA GLN A 54 -12.06 -1.68 12.38
C GLN A 54 -11.59 -0.26 12.12
N GLN A 55 -10.35 -0.09 11.64
CA GLN A 55 -9.82 1.17 11.16
C GLN A 55 -9.46 1.00 9.70
N PHE A 56 -9.76 1.99 8.87
CA PHE A 56 -9.55 1.92 7.42
C PHE A 56 -9.22 3.29 6.88
N GLY A 57 -8.32 3.33 5.91
CA GLY A 57 -7.80 4.59 5.39
C GLY A 57 -6.69 4.40 4.38
N TYR A 58 -5.89 5.45 4.19
CA TYR A 58 -4.82 5.47 3.21
C TYR A 58 -3.53 6.08 3.76
N LEU A 59 -2.40 5.73 3.14
CA LEU A 59 -1.11 6.31 3.47
C LEU A 59 -0.97 7.68 2.78
N ALA A 60 -0.78 8.72 3.59
CA ALA A 60 -0.63 10.10 3.14
C ALA A 60 0.82 10.46 2.80
N ASP A 61 1.77 9.75 3.41
CA ASP A 61 3.19 9.84 3.12
C ASP A 61 3.89 8.50 3.37
N ILE A 62 4.93 8.22 2.60
CA ILE A 62 5.83 7.09 2.80
C ILE A 62 7.24 7.60 2.56
N SER A 63 8.08 7.60 3.60
CA SER A 63 9.47 8.05 3.52
C SER A 63 10.22 7.29 2.45
N GLY A 64 10.84 8.02 1.52
CA GLY A 64 11.56 7.45 0.39
C GLY A 64 10.71 7.31 -0.87
N LEU A 65 9.39 7.54 -0.81
CA LEU A 65 8.55 7.65 -2.00
C LEU A 65 8.29 9.10 -2.40
N SER A 66 8.33 9.39 -3.71
CA SER A 66 8.04 10.73 -4.25
C SER A 66 6.55 10.97 -4.46
N SER A 67 5.76 9.91 -4.67
CA SER A 67 4.31 9.99 -4.68
C SER A 67 3.67 8.75 -4.08
N VAL A 68 2.67 8.97 -3.22
CA VAL A 68 1.75 7.95 -2.70
C VAL A 68 0.33 8.12 -3.24
N PHE A 69 0.15 9.05 -4.19
CA PHE A 69 -1.10 9.32 -4.89
C PHE A 69 -0.90 9.21 -6.41
N SER A 70 -1.92 8.75 -7.12
CA SER A 70 -1.96 8.74 -8.58
C SER A 70 -2.21 10.13 -9.19
N SER A 71 -2.65 11.09 -8.37
CA SER A 71 -2.96 12.47 -8.77
C SER A 71 -2.04 13.46 -8.05
N THR A 72 -1.64 14.51 -8.78
CA THR A 72 -0.84 15.62 -8.24
C THR A 72 -1.68 16.72 -7.60
N THR A 73 -2.97 16.80 -7.96
CA THR A 73 -3.89 17.86 -7.51
C THR A 73 -4.89 17.39 -6.45
N THR A 74 -5.23 16.09 -6.46
CA THR A 74 -6.17 15.49 -5.52
C THR A 74 -5.39 14.46 -4.70
N LYS A 75 -5.31 14.68 -3.38
CA LYS A 75 -4.58 13.82 -2.45
C LYS A 75 -5.54 13.30 -1.39
N ASN A 76 -6.28 12.25 -1.73
CA ASN A 76 -7.32 11.67 -0.89
C ASN A 76 -7.50 10.16 -1.16
N GLU A 77 -8.50 9.53 -0.55
CA GLU A 77 -8.80 8.09 -0.66
C GLU A 77 -9.07 7.63 -2.09
N THR A 78 -9.61 8.50 -2.95
CA THR A 78 -9.90 8.14 -4.36
C THR A 78 -8.65 8.02 -5.22
N THR A 79 -7.53 8.59 -4.78
CA THR A 79 -6.27 8.70 -5.53
C THR A 79 -5.09 8.04 -4.83
N ALA A 80 -5.26 7.57 -3.60
CA ALA A 80 -4.21 6.94 -2.83
C ALA A 80 -3.79 5.59 -3.46
N LEU A 81 -2.47 5.42 -3.62
CA LEU A 81 -1.85 4.20 -4.13
C LEU A 81 -1.75 3.10 -3.06
N PHE A 82 -1.82 3.48 -1.78
CA PHE A 82 -1.72 2.56 -0.65
C PHE A 82 -2.87 2.78 0.32
N THR A 83 -3.51 1.68 0.71
CA THR A 83 -4.57 1.68 1.71
C THR A 83 -4.15 0.85 2.92
N ILE A 84 -4.76 1.14 4.06
CA ILE A 84 -4.49 0.46 5.34
C ILE A 84 -5.82 0.02 5.94
N VAL A 85 -5.86 -1.22 6.44
CA VAL A 85 -6.97 -1.74 7.23
C VAL A 85 -6.42 -2.37 8.50
N ILE A 86 -7.00 -2.00 9.63
CA ILE A 86 -6.72 -2.55 10.95
C ILE A 86 -7.98 -3.23 11.44
N ASN A 87 -7.91 -4.53 11.72
CA ASN A 87 -8.98 -5.26 12.37
C ASN A 87 -8.49 -5.68 13.76
N ALA A 88 -9.13 -5.16 14.80
CA ALA A 88 -8.74 -5.38 16.19
C ALA A 88 -9.93 -5.73 17.06
N ASN A 89 -9.66 -6.40 18.17
CA ASN A 89 -10.62 -6.68 19.22
C ASN A 89 -10.15 -6.10 20.54
N THR A 90 -11.08 -5.45 21.22
CA THR A 90 -10.91 -4.97 22.59
C THR A 90 -10.85 -6.18 23.52
N PHE A 91 -9.75 -6.31 24.26
CA PHE A 91 -9.62 -7.38 25.26
C PHE A 91 -9.67 -6.83 26.69
N GLN A 92 -9.51 -5.51 26.86
CA GLN A 92 -9.54 -4.87 28.17
C GLN A 92 -10.08 -3.44 28.08
N VAL A 93 -10.89 -3.09 29.08
CA VAL A 93 -11.34 -1.71 29.33
C VAL A 93 -11.14 -1.42 30.81
N VAL A 94 -10.45 -0.33 31.14
CA VAL A 94 -10.26 0.16 32.50
C VAL A 94 -10.85 1.56 32.59
N ASN A 95 -11.78 1.77 33.52
CA ASN A 95 -12.30 3.10 33.84
C ASN A 95 -11.63 3.63 35.10
N HIS A 96 -11.05 4.83 35.04
CA HIS A 96 -10.39 5.49 36.15
C HIS A 96 -10.77 6.98 36.19
N GLY A 97 -11.81 7.30 36.98
CA GLY A 97 -12.37 8.64 37.01
C GLY A 97 -12.89 9.08 35.64
N ALA A 98 -12.38 10.21 35.14
CA ALA A 98 -12.70 10.74 33.82
C ALA A 98 -12.01 9.99 32.66
N PHE A 99 -11.11 9.05 32.95
CA PHE A 99 -10.37 8.34 31.90
C PHE A 99 -10.95 6.95 31.64
N ARG A 100 -11.13 6.64 30.36
CA ARG A 100 -11.40 5.30 29.87
C ARG A 100 -10.20 4.83 29.05
N ILE A 101 -9.55 3.77 29.53
CA ILE A 101 -8.42 3.13 28.88
C ILE A 101 -8.95 1.88 28.18
N THR A 102 -8.71 1.74 26.88
CA THR A 102 -9.15 0.62 26.07
C THR A 102 -7.95 0.00 25.38
N ASP A 103 -7.69 -1.28 25.65
CA ASP A 103 -6.62 -2.03 25.00
C ASP A 103 -7.17 -2.98 23.96
N ARG A 104 -6.52 -3.00 22.79
CA ARG A 104 -6.89 -3.83 21.65
C ARG A 104 -5.70 -4.60 21.11
N ILE A 105 -5.98 -5.77 20.55
CA ILE A 105 -5.05 -6.56 19.74
C ILE A 105 -5.69 -6.91 18.40
N GLY A 106 -4.89 -7.05 17.36
CA GLY A 106 -5.42 -7.33 16.03
C GLY A 106 -4.35 -7.52 14.96
N THR A 107 -4.77 -7.27 13.72
CA THR A 107 -3.92 -7.31 12.53
C THR A 107 -4.08 -6.02 11.76
N THR A 108 -2.96 -5.48 11.27
CA THR A 108 -2.93 -4.41 10.27
C THR A 108 -2.47 -4.98 8.95
N THR A 109 -3.16 -4.62 7.88
CA THR A 109 -2.77 -4.94 6.50
C THR A 109 -2.67 -3.64 5.71
N ILE A 110 -1.54 -3.45 5.03
CA ILE A 110 -1.36 -2.40 4.03
C ILE A 110 -1.50 -3.05 2.66
N TYR A 111 -2.27 -2.42 1.78
CA TYR A 111 -2.53 -2.89 0.43
C TYR A 111 -1.94 -1.92 -0.59
N LEU A 112 -1.39 -2.47 -1.68
CA LEU A 112 -1.27 -1.74 -2.93
C LEU A 112 -2.67 -1.65 -3.55
N ASN A 113 -3.21 -0.44 -3.62
CA ASN A 113 -4.59 -0.18 -4.01
C ASN A 113 -4.81 -0.41 -5.51
N ASN A 114 -5.97 -0.96 -5.89
CA ASN A 114 -6.31 -1.31 -7.28
C ASN A 114 -7.50 -0.50 -7.85
N GLY A 115 -7.84 0.62 -7.20
CA GLY A 115 -8.96 1.47 -7.60
C GLY A 115 -9.22 2.57 -6.56
N PRO A 116 -10.18 3.48 -6.79
CA PRO A 116 -10.55 4.47 -5.79
C PRO A 116 -11.10 3.79 -4.54
N SER A 117 -10.73 4.29 -3.36
CA SER A 117 -11.37 3.92 -2.09
C SER A 117 -12.38 5.00 -1.68
N ASP A 118 -13.20 4.69 -0.68
CA ASP A 118 -14.30 5.54 -0.21
C ASP A 118 -14.57 5.28 1.27
N PHE A 119 -14.49 6.31 2.12
CA PHE A 119 -14.78 6.20 3.56
C PHE A 119 -16.21 5.75 3.85
N THR A 120 -17.17 5.99 2.95
CA THR A 120 -18.54 5.48 3.09
C THR A 120 -18.67 3.99 2.77
N ASN A 121 -17.64 3.38 2.16
CA ASN A 121 -17.55 1.94 1.89
C ASN A 121 -16.22 1.37 2.42
N PRO A 122 -16.15 0.99 3.71
CA PRO A 122 -14.92 0.51 4.36
C PRO A 122 -14.24 -0.68 3.64
N ALA A 123 -15.03 -1.54 2.97
CA ALA A 123 -14.49 -2.69 2.24
C ALA A 123 -13.60 -2.28 1.06
N SER A 124 -13.81 -1.09 0.48
CA SER A 124 -13.01 -0.56 -0.63
C SER A 124 -11.53 -0.36 -0.29
N PHE A 125 -11.19 -0.20 0.99
CA PHE A 125 -9.79 -0.08 1.44
C PHE A 125 -9.03 -1.40 1.45
N SER A 126 -9.72 -2.53 1.24
CA SER A 126 -9.13 -3.88 1.18
C SER A 126 -9.14 -4.49 -0.23
N GLN A 127 -9.54 -3.73 -1.25
CA GLN A 127 -9.69 -4.22 -2.64
C GLN A 127 -8.38 -4.48 -3.38
N GLY A 128 -7.25 -4.06 -2.80
CA GLY A 128 -5.92 -4.15 -3.38
C GLY A 128 -5.18 -5.45 -3.08
N THR A 129 -3.89 -5.49 -3.42
CA THR A 129 -2.99 -6.60 -3.07
C THR A 129 -2.33 -6.32 -1.73
N PRO A 130 -2.41 -7.22 -0.72
CA PRO A 130 -1.67 -7.07 0.53
C PRO A 130 -0.16 -6.99 0.26
N ILE A 131 0.51 -5.95 0.75
CA ILE A 131 1.96 -5.76 0.62
C ILE A 131 2.70 -5.75 1.94
N GLN A 132 1.99 -5.54 3.04
CA GLN A 132 2.52 -5.66 4.39
C GLN A 132 1.43 -6.14 5.33
N VAL A 133 1.75 -7.10 6.17
CA VAL A 133 0.91 -7.56 7.28
C VAL A 133 1.69 -7.39 8.57
N SER A 134 1.02 -6.94 9.62
CA SER A 134 1.61 -6.80 10.95
C SER A 134 0.62 -7.18 12.05
N SER A 135 1.14 -7.74 13.14
CA SER A 135 0.36 -7.83 14.38
C SER A 135 0.22 -6.43 14.96
N TYR A 136 -0.94 -6.15 15.53
CA TYR A 136 -1.33 -4.83 16.03
C TYR A 136 -1.64 -4.87 17.52
N ARG A 137 -1.15 -3.89 18.26
CA ARG A 137 -1.54 -3.60 19.65
C ARG A 137 -1.86 -2.13 19.79
N GLN A 138 -2.96 -1.83 20.46
CA GLN A 138 -3.38 -0.47 20.75
C GLN A 138 -3.64 -0.30 22.24
N THR A 139 -3.27 0.87 22.76
CA THR A 139 -3.85 1.43 23.98
C THR A 139 -4.44 2.80 23.61
N ALA A 140 -5.73 3.00 23.88
CA ALA A 140 -6.41 4.26 23.71
C ALA A 140 -6.87 4.78 25.06
N VAL A 141 -6.44 5.99 25.42
CA VAL A 141 -6.86 6.68 26.65
C VAL A 141 -7.75 7.84 26.26
N VAL A 142 -9.02 7.75 26.62
CA VAL A 142 -10.05 8.76 26.34
C VAL A 142 -10.38 9.50 27.61
N ASN A 143 -10.36 10.83 27.57
CA ASN A 143 -10.97 11.67 28.59
C ASN A 143 -12.46 11.85 28.24
N THR A 144 -13.33 11.30 29.07
CA THR A 144 -14.78 11.25 28.81
C THR A 144 -15.49 12.57 29.10
N LEU A 145 -14.81 13.55 29.72
CA LEU A 145 -15.40 14.87 30.02
C LEU A 145 -15.42 15.78 28.79
N ASN A 146 -14.37 15.71 27.96
CA ASN A 146 -14.18 16.58 26.80
C ASN A 146 -14.01 15.80 25.49
N ASN A 147 -14.11 14.47 25.54
CA ASN A 147 -13.95 13.56 24.41
C ASN A 147 -12.62 13.71 23.66
N THR A 148 -11.55 14.12 24.36
CA THR A 148 -10.19 14.06 23.81
C THR A 148 -9.59 12.68 24.07
N PHE A 149 -8.67 12.26 23.21
CA PHE A 149 -7.98 10.99 23.40
C PHE A 149 -6.53 11.05 22.94
N VAL A 150 -5.73 10.16 23.50
CA VAL A 150 -4.42 9.78 22.98
C VAL A 150 -4.44 8.28 22.72
N SER A 151 -3.72 7.85 21.70
CA SER A 151 -3.56 6.43 21.42
C SER A 151 -2.11 6.10 21.07
N THR A 152 -1.64 4.99 21.61
CA THR A 152 -0.41 4.34 21.16
C THR A 152 -0.78 3.14 20.32
N ASN A 153 -0.17 3.03 19.15
CA ASN A 153 -0.39 1.97 18.18
C ASN A 153 0.98 1.32 17.90
N THR A 154 1.09 0.02 18.11
CA THR A 154 2.31 -0.74 17.86
C THR A 154 2.03 -1.78 16.80
N HIS A 155 2.88 -1.79 15.77
CA HIS A 155 2.81 -2.71 14.65
C HIS A 155 4.10 -3.52 14.63
N ILE A 156 3.99 -4.85 14.64
CA ILE A 156 5.13 -5.74 14.41
C ILE A 156 4.90 -6.41 13.07
N ILE A 157 5.73 -6.08 12.08
CA ILE A 157 5.64 -6.63 10.73
C ILE A 157 5.84 -8.14 10.79
N THR A 158 4.89 -8.88 10.21
CA THR A 158 4.89 -10.34 10.16
C THR A 158 5.05 -10.87 8.74
N SER A 159 4.71 -10.07 7.72
CA SER A 159 4.92 -10.42 6.31
C SER A 159 5.05 -9.15 5.46
N VAL A 160 5.81 -9.25 4.37
CA VAL A 160 5.97 -8.23 3.33
C VAL A 160 5.98 -8.89 1.96
N GLU A 161 5.43 -8.20 0.96
CA GLU A 161 5.49 -8.61 -0.45
C GLU A 161 6.17 -7.53 -1.28
N THR A 162 6.86 -7.96 -2.33
CA THR A 162 7.44 -7.02 -3.31
C THR A 162 6.36 -6.57 -4.27
N PHE A 163 6.37 -5.28 -4.62
CA PHE A 163 5.42 -4.72 -5.57
C PHE A 163 6.10 -3.79 -6.56
N THR A 164 5.38 -3.47 -7.63
CA THR A 164 5.81 -2.55 -8.68
C THR A 164 4.93 -1.31 -8.62
N LEU A 165 5.56 -0.14 -8.48
CA LEU A 165 4.88 1.16 -8.56
C LEU A 165 5.16 1.77 -9.93
N ASN A 166 4.12 2.18 -10.67
CA ASN A 166 4.25 2.83 -11.98
C ASN A 166 5.06 2.04 -13.03
N GLY A 167 5.04 0.70 -12.97
CA GLY A 167 5.75 -0.15 -13.95
C GLY A 167 7.25 -0.36 -13.68
N VAL A 168 7.79 0.13 -12.56
CA VAL A 168 9.16 -0.17 -12.12
C VAL A 168 9.16 -1.36 -11.16
N ILE A 169 9.72 -2.48 -11.60
CA ILE A 169 10.07 -3.60 -10.71
C ILE A 169 11.36 -3.17 -9.97
N PRO A 170 11.47 -3.34 -8.64
CA PRO A 170 12.75 -3.34 -7.95
C PRO A 170 13.63 -4.49 -8.48
N LEU A 171 14.32 -4.26 -9.60
CA LEU A 171 15.16 -5.30 -10.19
C LEU A 171 16.48 -5.38 -9.43
N ASP A 172 16.58 -6.47 -8.68
CA ASP A 172 17.78 -7.10 -8.15
C ASP A 172 19.07 -6.74 -8.89
N LEU A 173 20.06 -6.27 -8.13
CA LEU A 173 21.35 -5.75 -8.56
C LEU A 173 22.34 -6.88 -8.97
N LEU A 174 21.85 -7.94 -9.61
CA LEU A 174 22.68 -9.06 -10.10
C LEU A 174 22.93 -9.05 -11.62
N ARG A 175 22.74 -7.90 -12.30
CA ARG A 175 23.07 -7.77 -13.73
C ARG A 175 23.84 -6.50 -14.10
N ARG A 176 24.69 -6.00 -13.19
CA ARG A 176 25.74 -5.01 -13.52
C ARG A 176 27.13 -5.41 -12.99
N GLY A 177 27.46 -6.69 -13.13
CA GLY A 177 28.84 -7.17 -13.12
C GLY A 177 29.01 -8.10 -14.31
N GLY A 178 29.65 -7.61 -15.37
CA GLY A 178 29.89 -8.41 -16.57
C GLY A 178 30.83 -9.57 -16.27
N ILE A 179 30.35 -10.80 -16.44
CA ILE A 179 31.13 -11.97 -16.86
C ILE A 179 30.21 -12.78 -17.79
N GLU A 180 30.75 -13.15 -18.96
CA GLU A 180 30.09 -13.91 -20.03
C GLU A 180 29.43 -15.22 -19.56
N PRO A 181 28.42 -15.73 -20.29
CA PRO A 181 27.81 -17.01 -19.97
C PRO A 181 28.75 -18.16 -20.36
N ALA A 182 29.34 -18.82 -19.37
CA ALA A 182 29.99 -20.11 -19.60
C ALA A 182 28.91 -21.16 -19.93
N THR A 183 28.87 -21.53 -21.21
CA THR A 183 28.25 -22.75 -21.73
C THR A 183 28.74 -23.99 -20.97
N SER A 184 27.78 -24.84 -20.58
CA SER A 184 27.85 -26.32 -20.60
C SER A 184 29.23 -26.99 -20.54
N CYS A 185 29.58 -27.59 -19.39
CA CYS A 185 30.24 -28.89 -19.25
C CYS A 185 30.34 -29.20 -17.74
N ASP A 186 29.56 -30.13 -17.22
CA ASP A 186 29.91 -31.55 -17.10
C ASP A 186 30.72 -31.88 -15.83
N ARG A 187 30.31 -33.00 -15.25
CA ARG A 187 30.63 -33.65 -13.99
C ARG A 187 32.13 -33.99 -13.83
N LEU A 188 32.74 -33.69 -12.67
CA LEU A 188 33.89 -34.42 -12.06
C LEU A 188 34.18 -33.84 -10.64
N VAL A 189 33.77 -34.49 -9.54
CA VAL A 189 34.55 -35.46 -8.71
C VAL A 189 35.81 -34.89 -8.02
N ARG A 190 35.75 -34.89 -6.66
CA ARG A 190 36.83 -34.98 -5.63
C ARG A 190 38.28 -34.59 -5.98
N ARG A 191 38.91 -33.73 -5.15
CA ARG A 191 39.88 -34.06 -4.06
C ARG A 191 40.65 -32.81 -3.53
N ASP A 192 40.74 -32.75 -2.20
CA ASP A 192 41.93 -32.45 -1.36
C ASP A 192 42.74 -31.13 -1.41
N ARG A 193 42.92 -30.56 -0.18
CA ARG A 193 44.03 -29.76 0.39
C ARG A 193 44.18 -28.29 -0.08
N GLY A 194 44.56 -27.31 0.75
CA GLY A 194 45.07 -27.32 2.13
C GLY A 194 45.20 -25.90 2.72
N TRP A 195 45.81 -25.86 3.91
CA TRP A 195 45.97 -24.76 4.87
C TRP A 195 46.77 -23.55 4.39
N TYR A 196 46.38 -22.37 4.85
CA TYR A 196 47.19 -21.45 5.68
C TYR A 196 46.26 -20.73 6.66
#